data_AF-A0A9P8PAG4-F1
#
_entry.id   AF-A0A9P8PAG4-F1
#
_cell.length_a   1.000
_cell.length_b   1.000
_cell.length_c   1.000
_cell.angle_alpha   90.00
_cell.angle_beta   90.00
_cell.angle_gamma   90.00
#
_symmetry.space_group_name_H-M   'P 1'
#
loop_
_entity.id
_entity.type
_entity.pdbx_description
1 polymer ?
#
loop_
_entity_poly.entity_id
_entity_poly.type
_entity_poly.pdbx_seq_one_letter_code
_entity_poly.pdbx_strand_id
1 'polypeptide(L)'
;MKSLLLVLAFCFELANAFYLPGVAPTPYKKGDSIPLLVNHITPSINPEDSSAKTYLYSYDYNFPRFHFCQHPDGPEKQSESLGSVIFGDRIFNSPYELKMLENKTCITLCSDIYSKSDAAFVNRNIRAGFKHNWLIDGLPAARRMLDEQTQTTFYNSGFHIGFVDDENTPHLYNHHDIIVEYHKRKEDEYRVVGVIVNPKSINQGSDVSCAPQEENPVTLSQEGETGVTFTYSVYFVESPTVWATRWDKYLHVYDPKIQWFSLVNFSIIVVALSIIMSHILIRTLKNDIQKYNEINLDDDVIDEMGWKLVYGDVFRPPKNPMLLSVLVGSGLQLLLMALSTCGFALFGLLSPSNRGSLATLMFILYAVFGSVGSFTSAYIYKFFQGEDWKTNMILSPFLVPGALFAFFIFFNFFLIFANSSGAVPIGTMFVIVLVWFIISIPLSCVGSLLGFRRQVVKVPVKVNQIPRQIPKQSWYLKTSNMALIAGIFPFGAIAIEMYFIFNSLWFNRIYYMFGFLFFCFVLMIITTLLVTLLLTYYTLCNENYKWQWRSFFVGAGISIYVFLHALILSKFRLGGLTSVVLYVGYSFVISLVIGLLCGSIGFLGVMVFVLRIYSQIKVD
;
A
#
# COMPACT_ATOMS: atom_id res chain seq x y z
N MET A 1 -39.20 -16.09 -12.59
CA MET A 1 -38.27 -16.67 -13.59
C MET A 1 -37.97 -15.72 -14.75
N LYS A 2 -38.97 -15.15 -15.45
CA LYS A 2 -38.75 -14.23 -16.58
C LYS A 2 -37.98 -12.93 -16.23
N SER A 3 -38.23 -12.31 -15.07
CA SER A 3 -37.42 -11.16 -14.61
C SER A 3 -35.97 -11.50 -14.28
N LEU A 4 -35.69 -12.71 -13.79
CA LEU A 4 -34.33 -13.14 -13.46
C LEU A 4 -33.51 -13.36 -14.74
N LEU A 5 -34.15 -13.92 -15.77
CA LEU A 5 -33.58 -14.08 -17.11
C LEU A 5 -33.33 -12.74 -17.81
N LEU A 6 -34.22 -11.76 -17.63
CA LEU A 6 -34.03 -10.41 -18.20
C LEU A 6 -32.88 -9.66 -17.50
N VAL A 7 -32.73 -9.79 -16.18
CA VAL A 7 -31.59 -9.23 -15.44
C VAL A 7 -30.30 -9.94 -15.84
N LEU A 8 -30.30 -11.27 -15.97
CA LEU A 8 -29.14 -12.04 -16.45
C LEU A 8 -28.76 -11.67 -17.89
N ALA A 9 -29.72 -11.44 -18.78
CA ALA A 9 -29.48 -10.99 -20.15
C ALA A 9 -28.89 -9.56 -20.21
N PHE A 10 -29.41 -8.64 -19.38
CA PHE A 10 -28.86 -7.28 -19.26
C PHE A 10 -27.44 -7.28 -18.67
N CYS A 11 -27.16 -8.20 -17.73
CA CYS A 11 -25.80 -8.41 -17.21
C CYS A 11 -24.85 -9.01 -18.27
N PHE A 12 -25.34 -9.81 -19.22
CA PHE A 12 -24.54 -10.39 -20.30
C PHE A 12 -24.16 -9.36 -21.37
N GLU A 13 -25.04 -8.40 -21.70
CA GLU A 13 -24.69 -7.29 -22.61
C GLU A 13 -23.66 -6.34 -21.97
N LEU A 14 -23.73 -6.11 -20.65
CA LEU A 14 -22.68 -5.39 -19.92
C LEU A 14 -21.37 -6.18 -19.83
N ALA A 15 -21.41 -7.52 -19.90
CA ALA A 15 -20.23 -8.37 -19.86
C ALA A 15 -19.45 -8.41 -21.18
N ASN A 16 -20.09 -8.17 -22.33
CA ASN A 16 -19.41 -8.05 -23.63
C ASN A 16 -18.59 -6.76 -23.79
N ALA A 17 -18.61 -5.87 -22.79
CA ALA A 17 -17.74 -4.70 -22.69
C ALA A 17 -16.72 -4.80 -21.54
N PHE A 18 -16.58 -5.96 -20.88
CA PHE A 18 -15.59 -6.13 -19.81
C PHE A 18 -14.22 -6.48 -20.38
N TYR A 19 -13.55 -5.47 -20.93
CA TYR A 19 -12.10 -5.53 -21.12
C TYR A 19 -11.44 -5.54 -19.74
N LEU A 20 -10.76 -6.65 -19.40
CA LEU A 20 -9.83 -6.71 -18.27
C LEU A 20 -8.74 -5.64 -18.48
N PRO A 21 -8.31 -4.91 -17.43
CA PRO A 21 -7.47 -3.73 -17.58
C PRO A 21 -6.08 -4.10 -18.10
N GLY A 22 -5.88 -3.95 -19.41
CA GLY A 22 -4.57 -3.84 -20.06
C GLY A 22 -4.44 -2.48 -20.75
N VAL A 23 -3.23 -2.05 -21.10
CA VAL A 23 -3.06 -0.91 -22.02
C VAL A 23 -3.00 -1.49 -23.42
N ALA A 24 -3.73 -0.93 -24.39
CA ALA A 24 -3.61 -1.34 -25.79
C ALA A 24 -2.28 -0.83 -26.38
N PRO A 25 -1.59 -1.59 -27.24
CA PRO A 25 -0.38 -1.11 -27.91
C PRO A 25 -0.72 0.03 -28.86
N THR A 26 0.04 1.13 -28.80
CA THR A 26 -0.02 2.20 -29.80
C THR A 26 0.99 1.92 -30.93
N PRO A 27 0.53 1.62 -32.17
CA PRO A 27 1.41 1.56 -33.32
C PRO A 27 1.72 2.97 -33.83
N TYR A 28 2.99 3.23 -34.13
CA TYR A 28 3.47 4.47 -34.76
C TYR A 28 4.00 4.16 -36.16
N LYS A 29 3.80 5.09 -37.09
CA LYS A 29 4.42 5.13 -38.42
C LYS A 29 5.63 6.06 -38.40
N LYS A 30 6.44 6.02 -39.45
CA LYS A 30 7.54 6.99 -39.61
C LYS A 30 7.01 8.43 -39.67
N GLY A 31 7.59 9.32 -38.86
CA GLY A 31 7.20 10.73 -38.78
C GLY A 31 6.02 11.03 -37.86
N ASP A 32 5.34 10.01 -37.31
CA ASP A 32 4.27 10.23 -36.33
C ASP A 32 4.82 10.91 -35.08
N SER A 33 4.03 11.82 -34.50
CA SER A 33 4.38 12.49 -33.25
C SER A 33 4.25 11.54 -32.07
N ILE A 34 5.26 11.50 -31.22
CA ILE A 34 5.25 10.74 -29.98
C ILE A 34 5.16 11.74 -28.82
N PRO A 35 4.05 11.76 -28.07
CA PRO A 35 3.90 12.69 -26.96
C PRO A 35 4.87 12.32 -25.83
N LEU A 36 5.73 13.26 -25.46
CA LEU A 36 6.44 13.23 -24.19
C LEU A 36 5.60 13.98 -23.16
N LEU A 37 5.23 13.30 -22.09
CA LEU A 37 4.49 13.86 -20.98
C LEU A 37 5.42 14.02 -19.76
N VAL A 38 5.21 15.08 -18.99
CA VAL A 38 5.94 15.35 -17.76
C VAL A 38 5.03 15.15 -16.57
N ASN A 39 5.57 14.59 -15.50
CA ASN A 39 4.88 14.43 -14.22
C ASN A 39 5.63 15.18 -13.12
N HIS A 40 5.06 15.22 -11.92
CA HIS A 40 5.67 15.80 -10.74
C HIS A 40 7.08 15.26 -10.47
N ILE A 41 7.91 16.11 -9.88
CA ILE A 41 9.29 15.85 -9.54
C ILE A 41 9.33 15.29 -8.12
N THR A 42 9.96 14.13 -7.98
CA THR A 42 9.99 13.40 -6.71
C THR A 42 11.39 13.38 -6.12
N PRO A 43 11.52 13.44 -4.78
CA PRO A 43 12.78 13.12 -4.13
C PRO A 43 13.12 11.64 -4.30
N SER A 44 14.40 11.32 -4.39
CA SER A 44 14.92 9.95 -4.38
C SER A 44 16.10 9.89 -3.42
N ILE A 45 16.29 8.73 -2.78
CA ILE A 45 17.55 8.47 -2.08
C ILE A 45 18.66 8.48 -3.13
N ASN A 46 19.65 9.35 -2.95
CA ASN A 46 20.90 9.25 -3.67
C ASN A 46 21.78 8.21 -2.95
N PRO A 47 22.15 7.07 -3.58
CA PRO A 47 22.98 6.06 -2.94
C PRO A 47 24.38 6.58 -2.58
N GLU A 48 24.88 7.55 -3.36
CA GLU A 48 26.25 8.06 -3.27
C GLU A 48 26.42 9.07 -2.13
N ASP A 49 25.40 9.88 -1.86
CA ASP A 49 25.44 10.85 -0.76
C ASP A 49 24.69 10.33 0.48
N SER A 50 25.43 9.63 1.33
CA SER A 50 24.93 9.10 2.60
C SER A 50 24.58 10.18 3.65
N SER A 51 24.91 11.45 3.38
CA SER A 51 24.70 12.59 4.29
C SER A 51 23.47 13.45 3.95
N ALA A 52 22.91 13.30 2.74
CA ALA A 52 21.76 14.08 2.28
C ALA A 52 20.48 13.80 3.09
N LYS A 53 19.77 14.87 3.46
CA LYS A 53 18.44 14.78 4.09
C LYS A 53 17.41 14.41 3.04
N THR A 54 16.61 13.37 3.32
CA THR A 54 15.56 12.92 2.39
C THR A 54 14.26 13.69 2.63
N TYR A 55 13.78 14.39 1.62
CA TYR A 55 12.44 15.01 1.62
C TYR A 55 11.41 14.01 1.13
N LEU A 56 10.15 14.19 1.52
CA LEU A 56 9.08 13.22 1.25
C LEU A 56 7.91 13.79 0.46
N TYR A 57 8.02 15.04 0.02
CA TYR A 57 6.99 15.73 -0.74
C TYR A 57 7.53 16.09 -2.11
N SER A 58 6.65 16.02 -3.11
CA SER A 58 6.96 16.30 -4.51
C SER A 58 6.58 17.72 -4.90
N TYR A 59 7.19 18.21 -5.98
CA TYR A 59 6.81 19.48 -6.62
C TYR A 59 6.27 19.22 -8.01
N ASP A 60 5.43 20.13 -8.51
CA ASP A 60 5.01 20.10 -9.90
C ASP A 60 6.20 20.36 -10.83
N TYR A 61 6.21 19.74 -12.00
CA TYR A 61 7.19 20.05 -13.05
C TYR A 61 7.11 21.53 -13.45
N ASN A 62 5.90 22.07 -13.54
CA ASN A 62 5.67 23.45 -13.95
C ASN A 62 5.83 24.47 -12.80
N PHE A 63 6.40 24.07 -11.66
CA PHE A 63 6.55 24.98 -10.52
C PHE A 63 7.55 26.11 -10.87
N PRO A 64 7.15 27.40 -10.78
CA PRO A 64 7.89 28.51 -11.40
C PRO A 64 9.37 28.61 -11.00
N ARG A 65 9.70 28.29 -9.75
CA ARG A 65 11.07 28.40 -9.22
C ARG A 65 12.07 27.42 -9.82
N PHE A 66 11.60 26.40 -10.54
CA PHE A 66 12.48 25.51 -11.28
C PHE A 66 12.86 26.04 -12.65
N HIS A 67 12.08 26.97 -13.22
CA HIS A 67 12.31 27.54 -14.56
C HIS A 67 12.47 26.49 -15.68
N PHE A 68 11.84 25.32 -15.54
CA PHE A 68 11.81 24.34 -16.63
C PHE A 68 10.93 24.85 -17.78
N CYS A 69 11.33 24.52 -19.01
CA CYS A 69 10.60 24.94 -20.20
C CYS A 69 9.17 24.41 -20.19
N GLN A 70 8.21 25.30 -20.47
CA GLN A 70 6.80 24.96 -20.64
C GLN A 70 6.47 24.81 -22.11
N HIS A 71 5.41 24.06 -22.42
CA HIS A 71 4.90 23.98 -23.79
C HIS A 71 4.49 25.38 -24.31
N PRO A 72 4.73 25.71 -25.60
CA PRO A 72 4.40 27.04 -26.14
C PRO A 72 2.95 27.47 -25.95
N ASP A 73 2.00 26.54 -26.07
CA ASP A 73 0.57 26.77 -25.85
C ASP A 73 0.14 26.73 -24.36
N GLY A 74 1.11 26.59 -23.46
CA GLY A 74 0.88 26.44 -22.03
C GLY A 74 0.67 24.99 -21.56
N PRO A 75 0.60 24.78 -20.23
CA PRO A 75 0.48 23.45 -19.64
C PRO A 75 -0.94 22.89 -19.80
N GLU A 76 -1.08 21.85 -20.60
CA GLU A 76 -2.30 21.09 -20.80
C GLU A 76 -2.30 19.83 -19.93
N LYS A 77 -3.30 19.70 -19.05
CA LYS A 77 -3.41 18.58 -18.12
C LYS A 77 -3.97 17.33 -18.82
N GLN A 78 -3.32 16.19 -18.64
CA GLN A 78 -3.80 14.90 -19.15
C GLN A 78 -4.83 14.24 -18.22
N SER A 79 -5.72 13.42 -18.80
CA SER A 79 -6.74 12.70 -18.01
C SER A 79 -6.10 11.62 -17.13
N GLU A 80 -6.43 11.65 -15.84
CA GLU A 80 -5.86 10.78 -14.81
C GLU A 80 -6.96 9.90 -14.19
N SER A 81 -6.62 8.67 -13.79
CA SER A 81 -7.53 7.86 -12.99
C SER A 81 -7.66 8.45 -11.58
N LEU A 82 -8.75 8.15 -10.87
CA LEU A 82 -8.91 8.60 -9.47
C LEU A 82 -7.70 8.16 -8.62
N GLY A 83 -7.21 6.93 -8.83
CA GLY A 83 -6.02 6.43 -8.15
C GLY A 83 -4.75 7.22 -8.44
N SER A 84 -4.50 7.62 -9.69
CA SER A 84 -3.29 8.39 -10.03
C SER A 84 -3.33 9.79 -9.41
N VAL A 85 -4.51 10.44 -9.39
CA VAL A 85 -4.67 11.75 -8.73
C VAL A 85 -4.37 11.67 -7.23
N ILE A 86 -4.81 10.60 -6.57
CA ILE A 86 -4.61 10.36 -5.12
C ILE A 86 -3.14 10.04 -4.81
N PHE A 87 -2.43 9.35 -5.70
CA PHE A 87 -0.98 9.15 -5.58
C PHE A 87 -0.15 10.39 -5.92
N GLY A 88 -0.80 11.51 -6.27
CA GLY A 88 -0.13 12.77 -6.52
C GLY A 88 0.41 12.93 -7.94
N ASP A 89 0.01 12.06 -8.89
CA ASP A 89 0.33 12.26 -10.30
C ASP A 89 -0.29 13.58 -10.79
N ARG A 90 0.52 14.35 -11.53
CA ARG A 90 0.18 15.62 -12.18
C ARG A 90 0.82 15.61 -13.55
N ILE A 91 0.14 14.98 -14.50
CA ILE A 91 0.68 14.75 -15.85
C ILE A 91 0.27 15.89 -16.77
N PHE A 92 1.27 16.52 -17.39
CA PHE A 92 1.12 17.60 -18.35
C PHE A 92 1.82 17.29 -19.68
N ASN A 93 1.42 18.00 -20.73
CA ASN A 93 2.19 18.08 -21.96
C ASN A 93 3.58 18.69 -21.70
N SER A 94 4.51 18.45 -22.62
CA SER A 94 5.89 18.93 -22.53
C SER A 94 6.29 19.64 -23.82
N PRO A 95 7.28 20.56 -23.79
CA PRO A 95 7.76 21.25 -24.99
C PRO A 95 8.58 20.36 -25.94
N TYR A 96 8.80 19.09 -25.61
CA TYR A 96 9.65 18.20 -26.39
C TYR A 96 8.90 17.65 -27.59
N GLU A 97 9.38 17.98 -28.79
CA GLU A 97 8.85 17.41 -30.02
C GLU A 97 9.63 16.16 -30.43
N LEU A 98 9.00 15.00 -30.32
CA LEU A 98 9.52 13.72 -30.79
C LEU A 98 8.73 13.27 -32.03
N LYS A 99 9.44 12.95 -33.11
CA LYS A 99 8.87 12.37 -34.33
C LYS A 99 9.54 11.04 -34.63
N MET A 100 8.73 10.01 -34.84
CA MET A 100 9.21 8.63 -34.95
C MET A 100 10.25 8.48 -36.08
N LEU A 101 11.44 7.96 -35.74
CA LEU A 101 12.61 7.80 -36.63
C LEU A 101 13.25 9.09 -37.16
N GLU A 102 12.94 10.24 -36.58
CA GLU A 102 13.60 11.51 -36.90
C GLU A 102 14.60 11.88 -35.80
N ASN A 103 15.88 11.57 -36.03
CA ASN A 103 16.93 11.97 -35.10
C ASN A 103 17.16 13.49 -35.19
N LYS A 104 17.18 14.15 -34.03
CA LYS A 104 17.48 15.58 -33.91
C LYS A 104 18.58 15.76 -32.87
N THR A 105 19.54 16.64 -33.11
CA THR A 105 20.65 16.88 -32.19
C THR A 105 20.69 18.35 -31.80
N CYS A 106 20.87 18.63 -30.51
CA CYS A 106 21.06 19.98 -29.98
C CYS A 106 19.96 20.99 -30.35
N ILE A 107 18.70 20.59 -30.20
CA ILE A 107 17.58 21.52 -30.38
C ILE A 107 17.41 22.37 -29.13
N THR A 108 17.26 23.68 -29.31
CA THR A 108 17.00 24.62 -28.22
C THR A 108 15.52 24.60 -27.85
N LEU A 109 15.24 24.46 -26.55
CA LEU A 109 13.87 24.48 -26.01
C LEU A 109 13.50 25.89 -25.55
N CYS A 110 14.22 26.40 -24.56
CA CYS A 110 14.03 27.72 -24.00
C CYS A 110 15.29 28.19 -23.27
N SER A 111 15.36 29.49 -23.02
CA SER A 111 16.38 30.11 -22.16
C SER A 111 15.68 30.91 -21.07
N ASP A 112 16.14 30.77 -19.83
CA ASP A 112 15.59 31.51 -18.69
C ASP A 112 16.71 31.96 -17.74
N ILE A 113 16.41 32.92 -16.87
CA ILE A 113 17.36 33.53 -15.95
C ILE A 113 16.97 33.17 -14.51
N TYR A 114 17.88 32.49 -13.81
CA TYR A 114 17.69 32.14 -12.41
C TYR A 114 18.09 33.29 -11.49
N SER A 115 17.14 33.71 -10.65
CA SER A 115 17.39 34.64 -9.55
C SER A 115 18.23 33.97 -8.45
N LYS A 116 18.89 34.75 -7.58
CA LYS A 116 19.65 34.23 -6.42
C LYS A 116 18.80 33.30 -5.54
N SER A 117 17.52 33.65 -5.35
CA SER A 117 16.61 32.89 -4.50
C SER A 117 16.19 31.57 -5.13
N ASP A 118 16.02 31.54 -6.45
CA ASP A 118 15.62 30.35 -7.20
C ASP A 118 16.81 29.43 -7.44
N ALA A 119 17.99 29.98 -7.71
CA ALA A 119 19.25 29.26 -7.70
C ALA A 119 19.46 28.52 -6.38
N ALA A 120 19.27 29.18 -5.23
CA ALA A 120 19.36 28.53 -3.92
C ALA A 120 18.32 27.40 -3.73
N PHE A 121 17.10 27.57 -4.26
CA PHE A 121 16.05 26.55 -4.20
C PHE A 121 16.38 25.33 -5.06
N VAL A 122 16.79 25.53 -6.31
CA VAL A 122 17.17 24.45 -7.23
C VAL A 122 18.41 23.72 -6.71
N ASN A 123 19.45 24.44 -6.27
CA ASN A 123 20.65 23.87 -5.68
C ASN A 123 20.35 23.01 -4.43
N ARG A 124 19.38 23.41 -3.61
CA ARG A 124 18.90 22.59 -2.48
C ARG A 124 18.21 21.32 -2.95
N ASN A 125 17.39 21.38 -4.00
CA ASN A 125 16.68 20.22 -4.54
C ASN A 125 17.63 19.26 -5.29
N ILE A 126 18.68 19.76 -5.93
CA ILE A 126 19.76 18.94 -6.53
C ILE A 126 20.42 18.11 -5.42
N ARG A 127 20.86 18.75 -4.33
CA ARG A 127 21.44 18.05 -3.16
C ARG A 127 20.48 17.06 -2.50
N ALA A 128 19.18 17.37 -2.52
CA ALA A 128 18.14 16.49 -2.01
C ALA A 128 17.80 15.30 -2.94
N GLY A 129 18.43 15.21 -4.11
CA GLY A 129 18.27 14.08 -5.03
C GLY A 129 16.93 14.06 -5.76
N PHE A 130 16.32 15.22 -6.04
CA PHE A 130 15.07 15.29 -6.82
C PHE A 130 15.27 14.75 -8.25
N LYS A 131 14.25 14.07 -8.76
CA LYS A 131 14.24 13.41 -10.08
C LYS A 131 13.07 13.86 -10.95
N HIS A 132 13.33 14.03 -12.23
CA HIS A 132 12.31 14.14 -13.26
C HIS A 132 11.60 12.80 -13.48
N ASN A 133 10.28 12.85 -13.61
CA ASN A 133 9.43 11.73 -13.95
C ASN A 133 8.75 12.00 -15.30
N TRP A 134 9.40 11.64 -16.40
CA TRP A 134 8.81 11.77 -17.74
C TRP A 134 8.19 10.48 -18.21
N LEU A 135 7.24 10.59 -19.13
CA LEU A 135 6.47 9.48 -19.69
C LEU A 135 6.46 9.57 -21.21
N ILE A 136 6.77 8.46 -21.87
CA ILE A 136 6.65 8.32 -23.33
C ILE A 136 5.98 6.97 -23.59
N ASP A 137 4.84 6.99 -24.28
CA ASP A 137 4.03 5.78 -24.55
C ASP A 137 3.74 4.93 -23.29
N GLY A 138 3.47 5.61 -22.17
CA GLY A 138 3.21 5.00 -20.86
C GLY A 138 4.44 4.43 -20.14
N LEU A 139 5.62 4.43 -20.76
CA LEU A 139 6.88 4.05 -20.14
C LEU A 139 7.52 5.24 -19.42
N PRO A 140 8.09 5.03 -18.22
CA PRO A 140 8.90 6.07 -17.60
C PRO A 140 10.21 6.27 -18.38
N ALA A 141 10.62 7.53 -18.52
CA ALA A 141 11.99 7.83 -18.89
C ALA A 141 12.92 7.34 -17.79
N ALA A 142 13.96 6.60 -18.16
CA ALA A 142 14.86 5.97 -17.21
C ALA A 142 16.32 6.24 -17.52
N ARG A 143 17.18 6.01 -16.53
CA ARG A 143 18.63 5.91 -16.74
C ARG A 143 19.03 4.44 -16.76
N ARG A 144 19.91 4.07 -17.69
CA ARG A 144 20.50 2.73 -17.73
C ARG A 144 21.47 2.60 -16.56
N MET A 145 21.24 1.63 -15.70
CA MET A 145 22.08 1.30 -14.55
C MET A 145 22.63 -0.13 -14.72
N LEU A 146 23.82 -0.37 -14.17
CA LEU A 146 24.40 -1.71 -14.07
C LEU A 146 24.30 -2.16 -12.62
N ASP A 147 23.74 -3.34 -12.41
CA ASP A 147 23.79 -3.99 -11.10
C ASP A 147 25.15 -4.66 -10.94
N GLU A 148 25.97 -4.19 -9.99
CA GLU A 148 27.32 -4.69 -9.75
C GLU A 148 27.33 -6.18 -9.34
N GLN A 149 26.29 -6.66 -8.66
CA GLN A 149 26.24 -8.05 -8.19
C GLN A 149 25.86 -9.02 -9.30
N THR A 150 24.89 -8.66 -10.13
CA THR A 150 24.37 -9.54 -11.18
C THR A 150 24.99 -9.26 -12.56
N GLN A 151 25.72 -8.15 -12.71
CA GLN A 151 26.24 -7.64 -13.98
C GLN A 151 25.14 -7.47 -15.05
N THR A 152 23.90 -7.29 -14.62
CA THR A 152 22.76 -7.06 -15.51
C THR A 152 22.46 -5.58 -15.63
N THR A 153 22.07 -5.14 -16.83
CA THR A 153 21.63 -3.76 -17.04
C THR A 153 20.13 -3.66 -16.82
N PHE A 154 19.71 -2.66 -16.06
CA PHE A 154 18.30 -2.37 -15.79
C PHE A 154 18.01 -0.88 -15.91
N TYR A 155 16.74 -0.53 -16.09
CA TYR A 155 16.30 0.84 -16.31
C TYR A 155 15.71 1.40 -15.02
N ASN A 156 16.44 2.32 -14.40
CA ASN A 156 15.99 3.00 -13.20
C ASN A 156 15.07 4.16 -13.58
N SER A 157 13.82 4.11 -13.15
CA SER A 157 12.80 5.11 -13.48
C SER A 157 13.19 6.50 -12.95
N GLY A 158 13.01 7.50 -13.81
CA GLY A 158 13.38 8.88 -13.55
C GLY A 158 14.89 9.11 -13.58
N PHE A 159 15.26 10.38 -13.67
CA PHE A 159 16.66 10.82 -13.65
C PHE A 159 16.76 12.11 -12.85
N HIS A 160 17.91 12.34 -12.22
CA HIS A 160 18.08 13.49 -11.33
C HIS A 160 17.99 14.81 -12.09
N ILE A 161 17.55 15.87 -11.41
CA ILE A 161 17.53 17.23 -11.97
C ILE A 161 18.94 17.83 -12.12
N GLY A 162 19.92 17.26 -11.42
CA GLY A 162 21.32 17.69 -11.40
C GLY A 162 22.20 16.67 -10.70
N PHE A 163 23.48 16.97 -10.57
CA PHE A 163 24.43 16.19 -9.79
C PHE A 163 25.20 17.09 -8.82
N VAL A 164 25.89 16.48 -7.87
CA VAL A 164 26.79 17.16 -6.94
C VAL A 164 28.19 16.62 -7.22
N ASP A 165 29.17 17.50 -7.39
CA ASP A 165 30.56 17.11 -7.60
C ASP A 165 31.27 16.74 -6.28
N ASP A 166 32.53 16.30 -6.39
CA ASP A 166 33.37 15.93 -5.25
C ASP A 166 33.64 17.12 -4.30
N GLU A 167 33.51 18.35 -4.80
CA GLU A 167 33.64 19.59 -4.02
C GLU A 167 32.33 20.01 -3.34
N ASN A 168 31.28 19.19 -3.43
CA ASN A 168 29.95 19.44 -2.87
C ASN A 168 29.22 20.65 -3.50
N THR A 169 29.56 20.95 -4.76
CA THR A 169 28.95 21.97 -5.59
C THR A 169 27.86 21.33 -6.48
N PRO A 170 26.62 21.85 -6.44
CA PRO A 170 25.51 21.34 -7.22
C PRO A 170 25.53 21.91 -8.65
N HIS A 171 25.35 21.02 -9.61
CA HIS A 171 25.31 21.31 -11.05
C HIS A 171 23.96 20.94 -11.63
N LEU A 172 23.35 21.83 -12.40
CA LEU A 172 22.04 21.63 -13.03
C LEU A 172 22.19 20.89 -14.36
N TYR A 173 21.34 19.89 -14.61
CA TYR A 173 21.24 19.32 -15.95
C TYR A 173 20.33 20.18 -16.82
N ASN A 174 20.87 20.69 -17.92
CA ASN A 174 20.16 21.53 -18.88
C ASN A 174 20.09 20.91 -20.29
N HIS A 175 20.90 19.88 -20.57
CA HIS A 175 20.84 19.12 -21.82
C HIS A 175 20.34 17.70 -21.59
N HIS A 176 19.46 17.21 -22.47
CA HIS A 176 18.87 15.87 -22.35
C HIS A 176 19.03 15.08 -23.64
N ASP A 177 19.84 14.02 -23.61
CA ASP A 177 19.91 13.04 -24.69
C ASP A 177 18.82 11.97 -24.48
N ILE A 178 17.75 12.06 -25.27
CA ILE A 178 16.60 11.16 -25.22
C ILE A 178 16.80 10.05 -26.25
N ILE A 179 16.90 8.82 -25.78
CA ILE A 179 17.05 7.62 -26.61
C ILE A 179 15.75 6.83 -26.52
N VAL A 180 15.03 6.78 -27.64
CA VAL A 180 13.78 6.02 -27.77
C VAL A 180 14.09 4.69 -28.44
N GLU A 181 13.96 3.60 -27.68
CA GLU A 181 14.07 2.25 -28.20
C GLU A 181 12.74 1.81 -28.81
N TYR A 182 12.78 1.34 -30.05
CA TYR A 182 11.58 0.89 -30.76
C TYR A 182 11.71 -0.54 -31.28
N HIS A 183 10.58 -1.23 -31.36
CA HIS A 183 10.45 -2.55 -31.96
C HIS A 183 9.70 -2.45 -33.29
N LYS A 184 10.30 -2.97 -34.36
CA LYS A 184 9.68 -3.06 -35.68
C LYS A 184 8.87 -4.35 -35.79
N ARG A 185 7.53 -4.25 -35.77
CA ARG A 185 6.64 -5.43 -35.86
C ARG A 185 6.40 -5.84 -37.31
N LYS A 186 6.15 -4.84 -38.17
CA LYS A 186 5.91 -4.98 -39.61
C LYS A 186 6.56 -3.79 -40.31
N GLU A 187 6.54 -3.81 -41.64
CA GLU A 187 6.93 -2.64 -42.42
C GLU A 187 6.04 -1.44 -42.06
N ASP A 188 6.66 -0.32 -41.70
CA ASP A 188 6.01 0.91 -41.24
C ASP A 188 5.11 0.79 -39.98
N GLU A 189 5.28 -0.27 -39.16
CA GLU A 189 4.64 -0.40 -37.85
C GLU A 189 5.70 -0.51 -36.74
N TYR A 190 5.89 0.60 -36.02
CA TYR A 190 6.85 0.74 -34.94
C TYR A 190 6.16 0.87 -33.58
N ARG A 191 6.78 0.35 -32.53
CA ARG A 191 6.27 0.44 -31.17
C ARG A 191 7.38 0.83 -30.22
N VAL A 192 7.10 1.75 -29.30
CA VAL A 192 8.07 2.15 -28.28
C VAL A 192 8.19 1.04 -27.22
N VAL A 193 9.42 0.61 -26.95
CA VAL A 193 9.72 -0.49 -26.03
C VAL A 193 10.76 -0.14 -24.97
N GLY A 194 11.32 1.06 -25.00
CA GLY A 194 12.24 1.55 -23.98
C GLY A 194 12.52 3.04 -24.17
N VAL A 195 12.80 3.72 -23.07
CA VAL A 195 13.09 5.15 -23.05
C VAL A 195 14.24 5.38 -22.09
N ILE A 196 15.35 5.87 -22.62
CA ILE A 196 16.54 6.21 -21.84
C ILE A 196 16.79 7.69 -21.98
N VAL A 197 17.08 8.36 -20.87
CA VAL A 197 17.51 9.76 -20.86
C VAL A 197 18.89 9.84 -20.21
N ASN A 198 19.84 10.40 -20.96
CA ASN A 198 21.17 10.73 -20.45
C ASN A 198 21.23 12.25 -20.26
N PRO A 199 21.06 12.75 -19.03
CA PRO A 199 21.16 14.17 -18.76
C PRO A 199 22.63 14.61 -18.73
N LYS A 200 22.89 15.81 -19.25
CA LYS A 200 24.20 16.47 -19.28
C LYS A 200 24.08 17.91 -18.81
N SER A 201 25.16 18.42 -18.25
CA SER A 201 25.28 19.81 -17.81
C SER A 201 26.25 20.50 -18.76
N ILE A 202 25.74 21.38 -19.60
CA ILE A 202 26.50 22.04 -20.67
C ILE A 202 26.36 23.53 -20.49
N ASN A 203 27.43 24.20 -20.04
CA ASN A 203 27.46 25.65 -20.03
C ASN A 203 27.66 26.17 -21.45
N GLN A 204 26.60 26.73 -22.03
CA GLN A 204 26.61 27.26 -23.38
C GLN A 204 27.12 28.71 -23.37
N GLY A 205 28.07 29.00 -24.25
CA GLY A 205 28.46 30.38 -24.57
C GLY A 205 27.41 31.08 -25.45
N SER A 206 27.86 32.05 -26.26
CA SER A 206 26.98 32.79 -27.19
C SER A 206 26.43 31.96 -28.35
N ASP A 207 27.09 30.85 -28.73
CA ASP A 207 26.64 29.93 -29.78
C ASP A 207 26.17 28.60 -29.17
N VAL A 208 24.97 28.16 -29.54
CA VAL A 208 24.38 26.90 -29.07
C VAL A 208 25.04 25.72 -29.79
N SER A 209 26.09 25.18 -29.18
CA SER A 209 26.76 23.95 -29.63
C SER A 209 26.76 22.91 -28.53
N CYS A 210 26.22 21.72 -28.82
CA CYS A 210 26.26 20.55 -27.92
C CYS A 210 27.44 19.61 -28.26
N ALA A 211 28.47 20.14 -28.93
CA ALA A 211 29.68 19.38 -29.23
C ALA A 211 30.48 19.12 -27.95
N PRO A 212 31.26 18.03 -27.87
CA PRO A 212 32.05 17.65 -26.71
C PRO A 212 33.32 18.52 -26.56
N GLN A 213 33.16 19.84 -26.50
CA GLN A 213 34.21 20.74 -26.00
C GLN A 213 34.06 20.88 -24.49
N GLU A 214 35.19 21.01 -23.78
CA GLU A 214 35.34 21.03 -22.31
C GLU A 214 34.03 21.39 -21.60
N GLU A 215 33.33 20.34 -21.12
CA GLU A 215 32.02 20.44 -20.49
C GLU A 215 32.19 21.15 -19.14
N ASN A 216 32.20 22.48 -19.15
CA ASN A 216 32.04 23.24 -17.92
C ASN A 216 30.59 23.04 -17.45
N PRO A 217 30.37 22.43 -16.28
CA PRO A 217 29.03 22.18 -15.79
C PRO A 217 28.35 23.51 -15.41
N VAL A 218 27.03 23.54 -15.53
CA VAL A 218 26.19 24.69 -15.20
C VAL A 218 25.98 24.74 -13.69
N THR A 219 26.72 25.64 -13.03
CA THR A 219 26.53 25.97 -11.62
C THR A 219 25.63 27.18 -11.47
N LEU A 220 24.55 27.07 -10.69
CA LEU A 220 23.70 28.21 -10.38
C LEU A 220 24.30 29.06 -9.26
N SER A 221 24.64 30.32 -9.55
CA SER A 221 25.21 31.24 -8.56
C SER A 221 24.18 31.68 -7.53
N GLN A 222 24.56 31.71 -6.25
CA GLN A 222 23.73 32.28 -5.17
C GLN A 222 23.99 33.78 -4.99
N GLU A 223 24.98 34.34 -5.67
CA GLU A 223 25.41 35.73 -5.52
C GLU A 223 24.97 36.61 -6.69
N GLY A 224 24.65 36.02 -7.84
CA GLY A 224 24.26 36.72 -9.07
C GLY A 224 23.15 35.99 -9.84
N GLU A 225 22.74 36.60 -10.95
CA GLU A 225 21.81 35.96 -11.90
C GLU A 225 22.57 34.99 -12.80
N THR A 226 21.96 33.85 -13.09
CA THR A 226 22.56 32.83 -13.96
C THR A 226 21.60 32.52 -15.10
N GLY A 227 21.98 32.86 -16.34
CA GLY A 227 21.23 32.47 -17.53
C GLY A 227 21.48 31.01 -17.89
N VAL A 228 20.43 30.26 -18.17
CA VAL A 228 20.51 28.84 -18.55
C VAL A 228 19.68 28.61 -19.80
N THR A 229 20.30 27.97 -20.80
CA THR A 229 19.62 27.50 -22.01
C THR A 229 19.41 26.00 -21.91
N PHE A 230 18.16 25.56 -22.07
CA PHE A 230 17.79 24.15 -22.10
C PHE A 230 17.79 23.64 -23.54
N THR A 231 18.41 22.48 -23.74
CA THR A 231 18.52 21.83 -25.04
C THR A 231 18.25 20.34 -24.94
N TYR A 232 17.94 19.70 -26.07
CA TYR A 232 17.74 18.26 -26.12
C TYR A 232 18.19 17.66 -27.45
N SER A 233 18.46 16.37 -27.40
CA SER A 233 18.70 15.55 -28.58
C SER A 233 17.82 14.30 -28.51
N VAL A 234 17.41 13.79 -29.65
CA VAL A 234 16.56 12.60 -29.76
C VAL A 234 17.21 11.61 -30.71
N TYR A 235 17.33 10.37 -30.26
CA TYR A 235 17.87 9.26 -31.03
C TYR A 235 16.92 8.08 -30.98
N PHE A 236 16.63 7.50 -32.14
CA PHE A 236 15.83 6.28 -32.25
C PHE A 236 16.74 5.07 -32.46
N VAL A 237 16.57 4.04 -31.62
CA VAL A 237 17.37 2.81 -31.67
C VAL A 237 16.45 1.60 -31.77
N GLU A 238 16.71 0.73 -32.75
CA GLU A 238 15.95 -0.51 -32.91
C GLU A 238 16.30 -1.51 -31.80
N SER A 239 15.28 -2.17 -31.24
CA SER A 239 15.41 -3.13 -30.15
C SER A 239 14.68 -4.44 -30.48
N PRO A 240 15.27 -5.60 -30.17
CA PRO A 240 14.62 -6.90 -30.37
C PRO A 240 13.49 -7.17 -29.36
N THR A 241 13.33 -6.32 -28.33
CA THR A 241 12.31 -6.50 -27.29
C THR A 241 10.90 -6.37 -27.86
N VAL A 242 10.07 -7.39 -27.67
CA VAL A 242 8.66 -7.35 -28.06
C VAL A 242 7.88 -6.42 -27.13
N TRP A 243 6.88 -5.72 -27.68
CA TRP A 243 6.06 -4.77 -26.90
C TRP A 243 5.45 -5.36 -25.62
N ALA A 244 5.08 -6.65 -25.61
CA ALA A 244 4.49 -7.31 -24.45
C ALA A 244 5.45 -7.41 -23.24
N THR A 245 6.76 -7.52 -23.48
CA THR A 245 7.79 -7.67 -22.43
C THR A 245 8.59 -6.38 -22.20
N ARG A 246 8.12 -5.25 -22.74
CA ARG A 246 8.83 -3.96 -22.66
C ARG A 246 9.07 -3.47 -21.21
N TRP A 247 8.21 -3.86 -20.28
CA TRP A 247 8.35 -3.52 -18.87
C TRP A 247 9.44 -4.31 -18.15
N ASP A 248 9.87 -5.46 -18.66
CA ASP A 248 10.85 -6.32 -17.97
C ASP A 248 12.19 -5.59 -17.71
N LYS A 249 12.56 -4.65 -18.59
CA LYS A 249 13.75 -3.79 -18.42
C LYS A 249 13.68 -2.85 -17.22
N TYR A 250 12.47 -2.49 -16.78
CA TYR A 250 12.20 -1.56 -15.69
C TYR A 250 11.93 -2.27 -14.36
N LEU A 251 11.57 -3.55 -14.41
CA LEU A 251 11.12 -4.35 -13.26
C LEU A 251 12.28 -5.14 -12.63
N HIS A 252 13.35 -4.44 -12.26
CA HIS A 252 14.49 -5.07 -11.61
C HIS A 252 14.16 -5.51 -10.20
N VAL A 253 14.48 -6.77 -9.88
CA VAL A 253 14.32 -7.33 -8.54
C VAL A 253 15.67 -7.35 -7.85
N TYR A 254 15.81 -6.53 -6.81
CA TYR A 254 16.99 -6.50 -5.96
C TYR A 254 17.00 -7.73 -5.03
N ASP A 255 18.07 -8.53 -5.08
CA ASP A 255 18.34 -9.63 -4.15
C ASP A 255 17.16 -10.61 -3.91
N PRO A 256 16.65 -11.30 -4.95
CA PRO A 256 15.52 -12.23 -4.79
C PRO A 256 15.80 -13.37 -3.80
N LYS A 257 17.09 -13.67 -3.55
CA LYS A 257 17.53 -14.67 -2.57
C LYS A 257 17.03 -14.35 -1.16
N ILE A 258 16.98 -13.07 -0.77
CA ILE A 258 16.55 -12.66 0.58
C ILE A 258 15.07 -12.97 0.78
N GLN A 259 14.23 -12.72 -0.23
CA GLN A 259 12.80 -12.98 -0.16
C GLN A 259 12.48 -14.47 -0.15
N TRP A 260 13.17 -15.27 -0.98
CA TRP A 260 13.06 -16.73 -0.93
C TRP A 260 13.47 -17.30 0.42
N PHE A 261 14.62 -16.85 0.96
CA PHE A 261 15.09 -17.28 2.27
C PHE A 261 14.08 -16.94 3.38
N SER A 262 13.53 -15.72 3.35
CA SER A 262 12.47 -15.29 4.27
C SER A 262 11.24 -16.18 4.18
N LEU A 263 10.73 -16.37 2.96
CA LEU A 263 9.49 -17.12 2.72
C LEU A 263 9.60 -18.56 3.22
N VAL A 264 10.70 -19.24 2.93
CA VAL A 264 10.93 -20.62 3.38
C VAL A 264 11.02 -20.69 4.91
N ASN A 265 11.82 -19.83 5.53
CA ASN A 265 12.00 -19.85 6.99
C ASN A 265 10.70 -19.57 7.75
N PHE A 266 9.94 -18.55 7.34
CA PHE A 266 8.67 -18.25 8.01
C PHE A 266 7.62 -19.30 7.72
N SER A 267 7.60 -19.91 6.52
CA SER A 267 6.73 -21.06 6.24
C SER A 267 7.00 -22.22 7.21
N ILE A 268 8.27 -22.53 7.49
CA ILE A 268 8.65 -23.56 8.48
C ILE A 268 8.16 -23.19 9.88
N ILE A 269 8.30 -21.92 10.30
CA ILE A 269 7.80 -21.44 11.59
C ILE A 269 6.27 -21.58 11.68
N VAL A 270 5.54 -21.21 10.63
CA VAL A 270 4.07 -21.35 10.59
C VAL A 270 3.65 -22.82 10.68
N VAL A 271 4.34 -23.72 9.97
CA VAL A 271 4.08 -25.16 10.04
C VAL A 271 4.37 -25.68 11.46
N ALA A 272 5.48 -25.29 12.07
CA ALA A 272 5.83 -25.69 13.44
C ALA A 272 4.77 -25.19 14.45
N LEU A 273 4.36 -23.93 14.36
CA LEU A 273 3.29 -23.37 15.20
C LEU A 273 1.95 -24.10 15.00
N SER A 274 1.63 -24.48 13.76
CA SER A 274 0.42 -25.24 13.43
C SER A 274 0.45 -26.64 14.04
N ILE A 275 1.60 -27.33 14.00
CA ILE A 275 1.80 -28.65 14.61
C ILE A 275 1.69 -28.55 16.13
N ILE A 276 2.37 -27.58 16.75
CA ILE A 276 2.32 -27.37 18.20
C ILE A 276 0.88 -27.08 18.63
N MET A 277 0.18 -26.19 17.92
CA MET A 277 -1.21 -25.84 18.24
C MET A 277 -2.14 -27.05 18.07
N SER A 278 -2.00 -27.80 16.98
CA SER A 278 -2.79 -29.01 16.74
C SER A 278 -2.53 -30.06 17.82
N HIS A 279 -1.28 -30.25 18.22
CA HIS A 279 -0.92 -31.15 19.30
C HIS A 279 -1.49 -30.69 20.65
N ILE A 280 -1.42 -29.40 20.99
CA ILE A 280 -2.02 -28.85 22.22
C ILE A 280 -3.54 -29.07 22.19
N LEU A 281 -4.22 -28.69 21.11
CA LEU A 281 -5.67 -28.86 21.00
C LEU A 281 -6.08 -30.34 21.08
N ILE A 282 -5.42 -31.23 20.34
CA ILE A 282 -5.76 -32.66 20.33
C ILE A 282 -5.43 -33.31 21.67
N ARG A 283 -4.24 -33.05 22.23
CA ARG A 283 -3.82 -33.64 23.50
C ARG A 283 -4.69 -33.14 24.64
N THR A 284 -4.95 -31.84 24.72
CA THR A 284 -5.79 -31.33 25.80
C THR A 284 -7.24 -31.74 25.62
N LEU A 285 -7.80 -31.75 24.41
CA LEU A 285 -9.16 -32.25 24.17
C LEU A 285 -9.28 -33.75 24.46
N LYS A 286 -8.32 -34.59 24.02
CA LYS A 286 -8.34 -36.03 24.30
C LYS A 286 -8.19 -36.34 25.78
N ASN A 287 -7.21 -35.72 26.46
CA ASN A 287 -7.00 -35.91 27.89
C ASN A 287 -8.23 -35.43 28.69
N ASP A 288 -8.82 -34.29 28.31
CA ASP A 288 -10.02 -33.75 28.95
C ASP A 288 -11.30 -34.57 28.67
N ILE A 289 -11.35 -35.32 27.55
CA ILE A 289 -12.45 -36.25 27.21
C ILE A 289 -12.29 -37.60 27.93
N GLN A 290 -11.06 -38.16 27.95
CA GLN A 290 -10.78 -39.42 28.63
C GLN A 290 -11.06 -39.31 30.13
N LYS A 291 -10.58 -38.23 30.76
CA LYS A 291 -10.84 -37.96 32.17
C LYS A 291 -12.33 -37.80 32.48
N TYR A 292 -13.12 -37.21 31.57
CA TYR A 292 -14.57 -37.11 31.73
C TYR A 292 -15.28 -38.47 31.61
N ASN A 293 -14.87 -39.31 30.67
CA ASN A 293 -15.45 -40.65 30.52
C ASN A 293 -15.12 -41.58 31.70
N GLU A 294 -13.99 -41.36 32.39
CA GLU A 294 -13.58 -42.12 33.58
C GLU A 294 -14.32 -41.69 34.86
N ILE A 295 -14.84 -40.45 34.94
CA ILE A 295 -15.42 -39.84 36.17
C ILE A 295 -16.94 -40.05 36.33
N ASN A 296 -17.61 -40.79 35.43
CA ASN A 296 -19.01 -41.21 35.61
C ASN A 296 -19.25 -42.19 36.80
N LEU A 297 -18.34 -42.26 37.78
CA LEU A 297 -18.38 -43.18 38.92
C LEU A 297 -18.29 -42.52 40.30
N ASP A 298 -17.93 -41.22 40.44
CA ASP A 298 -17.89 -40.54 41.75
C ASP A 298 -18.29 -39.05 41.61
N ASP A 299 -19.43 -38.67 42.20
CA ASP A 299 -20.13 -37.37 42.01
C ASP A 299 -19.50 -36.15 42.74
N ASP A 300 -18.37 -36.30 43.44
CA ASP A 300 -17.90 -35.26 44.39
C ASP A 300 -16.55 -34.57 44.04
N VAL A 301 -16.04 -34.67 42.81
CA VAL A 301 -14.75 -34.04 42.42
C VAL A 301 -14.88 -33.14 41.18
N ILE A 302 -15.82 -32.19 41.18
CA ILE A 302 -15.84 -31.08 40.18
C ILE A 302 -14.91 -29.94 40.65
N ASP A 303 -13.71 -30.27 41.11
CA ASP A 303 -12.67 -29.30 41.47
C ASP A 303 -11.43 -29.55 40.61
N GLU A 304 -11.53 -29.29 39.30
CA GLU A 304 -10.34 -29.30 38.46
C GLU A 304 -10.28 -28.12 37.48
N MET A 305 -9.20 -27.35 37.68
CA MET A 305 -8.80 -26.12 37.02
C MET A 305 -8.98 -26.13 35.49
N GLY A 306 -9.37 -24.98 34.93
CA GLY A 306 -9.20 -24.74 33.49
C GLY A 306 -10.34 -23.97 32.81
N TRP A 307 -10.34 -24.05 31.49
CA TRP A 307 -11.28 -23.34 30.62
C TRP A 307 -12.74 -23.80 30.83
N LYS A 308 -12.97 -25.05 31.25
CA LYS A 308 -14.33 -25.55 31.51
C LYS A 308 -15.01 -24.83 32.68
N LEU A 309 -14.29 -24.41 33.71
CA LEU A 309 -14.85 -23.75 34.91
C LEU A 309 -15.55 -22.41 34.61
N VAL A 310 -15.20 -21.80 33.49
CA VAL A 310 -15.76 -20.51 33.08
C VAL A 310 -16.93 -20.64 32.10
N TYR A 311 -17.44 -21.85 31.85
CA TYR A 311 -18.55 -22.12 30.93
C TYR A 311 -19.75 -21.17 31.12
N GLY A 312 -20.12 -20.88 32.38
CA GLY A 312 -21.22 -19.99 32.73
C GLY A 312 -20.97 -18.50 32.55
N ASP A 313 -19.77 -18.04 32.15
CA ASP A 313 -19.44 -16.61 31.99
C ASP A 313 -18.82 -16.25 30.62
N VAL A 314 -18.40 -17.25 29.84
CA VAL A 314 -17.67 -17.06 28.56
C VAL A 314 -18.45 -16.32 27.49
N PHE A 315 -19.79 -16.44 27.47
CA PHE A 315 -20.66 -15.79 26.49
C PHE A 315 -21.26 -14.47 26.97
N ARG A 316 -20.79 -13.94 28.11
CA ARG A 316 -21.22 -12.62 28.59
C ARG A 316 -20.87 -11.54 27.56
N PRO A 317 -21.75 -10.54 27.34
CA PRO A 317 -21.44 -9.44 26.43
C PRO A 317 -20.17 -8.70 26.89
N PRO A 318 -19.29 -8.30 25.96
CA PRO A 318 -18.10 -7.54 26.27
C PRO A 318 -18.46 -6.12 26.70
N LYS A 319 -17.52 -5.42 27.34
CA LYS A 319 -17.63 -3.96 27.54
C LYS A 319 -17.70 -3.29 26.16
N ASN A 320 -18.62 -2.37 25.92
CA ASN A 320 -18.75 -1.65 24.63
C ASN A 320 -18.86 -2.60 23.40
N PRO A 321 -19.90 -3.47 23.33
CA PRO A 321 -20.06 -4.42 22.21
C PRO A 321 -20.26 -3.71 20.87
N MET A 322 -20.82 -2.50 20.88
CA MET A 322 -20.97 -1.62 19.70
C MET A 322 -19.62 -1.39 19.01
N LEU A 323 -18.67 -0.80 19.74
CA LEU A 323 -17.36 -0.46 19.20
C LEU A 323 -16.61 -1.70 18.69
N LEU A 324 -16.62 -2.79 19.47
CA LEU A 324 -15.95 -4.04 19.08
C LEU A 324 -16.52 -4.58 17.76
N SER A 325 -17.85 -4.62 17.64
CA SER A 325 -18.51 -5.15 16.45
C SER A 325 -18.20 -4.32 15.20
N VAL A 326 -18.17 -2.98 15.32
CA VAL A 326 -17.81 -2.07 14.22
C VAL A 326 -16.36 -2.28 13.81
N LEU A 327 -15.42 -2.32 14.76
CA LEU A 327 -14.00 -2.52 14.47
C LEU A 327 -13.74 -3.89 13.80
N VAL A 328 -14.39 -4.95 14.27
CA VAL A 328 -14.27 -6.29 13.67
C VAL A 328 -14.86 -6.32 12.26
N GLY A 329 -16.02 -5.68 12.06
CA GLY A 329 -16.63 -5.56 10.74
C GLY A 329 -15.74 -4.80 9.75
N SER A 330 -15.21 -3.63 10.16
CA SER A 330 -14.31 -2.83 9.33
C SER A 330 -12.99 -3.56 9.03
N GLY A 331 -12.41 -4.29 9.99
CA GLY A 331 -11.19 -5.05 9.74
C GLY A 331 -11.42 -6.25 8.82
N LEU A 332 -12.59 -6.90 8.86
CA LEU A 332 -12.96 -7.91 7.86
C LEU A 332 -13.15 -7.31 6.45
N GLN A 333 -13.76 -6.13 6.35
CA GLN A 333 -13.86 -5.40 5.08
C GLN A 333 -12.48 -5.08 4.50
N LEU A 334 -11.55 -4.60 5.33
CA LEU A 334 -10.16 -4.35 4.95
C LEU A 334 -9.44 -5.64 4.54
N LEU A 335 -9.66 -6.75 5.26
CA LEU A 335 -9.10 -8.06 4.92
C LEU A 335 -9.51 -8.51 3.53
N LEU A 336 -10.81 -8.45 3.22
CA LEU A 336 -11.32 -8.89 1.92
C LEU A 336 -10.80 -8.01 0.78
N MET A 337 -10.77 -6.69 0.99
CA MET A 337 -10.18 -5.76 0.02
C MET A 337 -8.70 -6.08 -0.23
N ALA A 338 -7.90 -6.24 0.83
CA ALA A 338 -6.47 -6.54 0.71
C ALA A 338 -6.22 -7.90 0.05
N LEU A 339 -6.95 -8.95 0.46
CA LEU A 339 -6.81 -10.31 -0.07
C LEU A 339 -7.17 -10.36 -1.56
N SER A 340 -8.31 -9.78 -1.94
CA SER A 340 -8.73 -9.72 -3.34
C SER A 340 -7.76 -8.89 -4.18
N THR A 341 -7.27 -7.75 -3.68
CA THR A 341 -6.30 -6.91 -4.40
C THR A 341 -4.98 -7.66 -4.63
N CYS A 342 -4.45 -8.32 -3.60
CA CYS A 342 -3.24 -9.15 -3.74
C CYS A 342 -3.47 -10.33 -4.69
N GLY A 343 -4.67 -10.92 -4.69
CA GLY A 343 -5.06 -11.98 -5.64
C GLY A 343 -5.09 -11.48 -7.09
N PHE A 344 -5.70 -10.32 -7.37
CA PHE A 344 -5.67 -9.71 -8.69
C PHE A 344 -4.24 -9.37 -9.15
N ALA A 345 -3.40 -8.90 -8.22
CA ALA A 345 -1.99 -8.63 -8.48
C ALA A 345 -1.21 -9.92 -8.81
N LEU A 346 -1.46 -11.02 -8.09
CA LEU A 346 -0.85 -12.34 -8.32
C LEU A 346 -1.14 -12.87 -9.74
N PHE A 347 -2.38 -12.70 -10.22
CA PHE A 347 -2.77 -13.12 -11.58
C PHE A 347 -2.27 -12.16 -12.69
N GLY A 348 -1.51 -11.13 -12.35
CA GLY A 348 -0.98 -10.16 -13.32
C GLY A 348 -2.05 -9.23 -13.91
N LEU A 349 -3.22 -9.13 -13.27
CA LEU A 349 -4.34 -8.29 -13.74
C LEU A 349 -4.13 -6.80 -13.42
N LEU A 350 -3.10 -6.46 -12.64
CA LEU A 350 -2.67 -5.10 -12.36
C LEU A 350 -1.35 -4.83 -13.09
N SER A 351 -1.44 -4.34 -14.33
CA SER A 351 -0.25 -3.99 -15.09
C SER A 351 0.37 -2.67 -14.59
N PRO A 352 1.71 -2.59 -14.40
CA PRO A 352 2.41 -1.33 -14.12
C PRO A 352 2.15 -0.23 -15.15
N SER A 353 1.75 -0.61 -16.38
CA SER A 353 1.39 0.31 -17.45
C SER A 353 0.14 1.15 -17.17
N ASN A 354 -0.79 0.66 -16.34
CA ASN A 354 -2.02 1.37 -16.00
C ASN A 354 -1.87 2.06 -14.63
N ARG A 355 -1.36 3.29 -14.65
CA ARG A 355 -1.08 4.08 -13.44
C ARG A 355 -2.35 4.34 -12.63
N GLY A 356 -2.24 4.14 -11.31
CA GLY A 356 -3.36 4.33 -10.39
C GLY A 356 -4.43 3.22 -10.42
N SER A 357 -4.28 2.19 -11.26
CA SER A 357 -5.21 1.06 -11.33
C SER A 357 -5.33 0.31 -10.00
N LEU A 358 -4.20 0.10 -9.32
CA LEU A 358 -4.16 -0.56 -8.01
C LEU A 358 -4.99 0.19 -6.96
N ALA A 359 -4.80 1.50 -6.80
CA ALA A 359 -5.60 2.29 -5.86
C ALA A 359 -7.07 2.33 -6.26
N THR A 360 -7.36 2.52 -7.55
CA THR A 360 -8.74 2.54 -8.05
C THR A 360 -9.47 1.23 -7.74
N LEU A 361 -8.81 0.09 -7.96
CA LEU A 361 -9.33 -1.23 -7.60
C LEU A 361 -9.55 -1.37 -6.10
N MET A 362 -8.58 -0.93 -5.27
CA MET A 362 -8.73 -0.94 -3.81
C MET A 362 -9.94 -0.12 -3.34
N PHE A 363 -10.18 1.07 -3.91
CA PHE A 363 -11.35 1.90 -3.58
C PHE A 363 -12.67 1.22 -3.93
N ILE A 364 -12.75 0.63 -5.12
CA ILE A 364 -13.96 -0.09 -5.58
C ILE A 364 -14.21 -1.32 -4.69
N LEU A 365 -13.19 -2.15 -4.47
CA LEU A 365 -13.30 -3.33 -3.63
C LEU A 365 -13.67 -2.97 -2.18
N TYR A 366 -13.08 -1.90 -1.64
CA TYR A 366 -13.43 -1.41 -0.31
C TYR A 366 -14.90 -1.02 -0.19
N ALA A 367 -15.45 -0.32 -1.18
CA ALA A 367 -16.86 0.07 -1.21
C ALA A 367 -17.79 -1.16 -1.30
N VAL A 368 -17.46 -2.13 -2.16
CA VAL A 368 -18.26 -3.37 -2.33
C VAL A 368 -18.27 -4.21 -1.05
N PHE A 369 -17.09 -4.42 -0.45
CA PHE A 369 -16.97 -5.19 0.80
C PHE A 369 -17.51 -4.46 2.04
N GLY A 370 -17.91 -3.19 1.93
CA GLY A 370 -18.65 -2.46 2.98
C GLY A 370 -19.92 -3.18 3.40
N SER A 371 -20.58 -3.88 2.47
CA SER A 371 -21.72 -4.75 2.75
C SER A 371 -21.35 -5.92 3.68
N VAL A 372 -20.22 -6.59 3.45
CA VAL A 372 -19.76 -7.73 4.26
C VAL A 372 -19.26 -7.29 5.62
N GLY A 373 -18.55 -6.15 5.68
CA GLY A 373 -18.10 -5.56 6.94
C GLY A 373 -19.27 -5.16 7.84
N SER A 374 -20.27 -4.46 7.26
CA SER A 374 -21.46 -4.03 7.99
C SER A 374 -22.37 -5.20 8.37
N PHE A 375 -22.47 -6.24 7.53
CA PHE A 375 -23.13 -7.50 7.89
C PHE A 375 -22.51 -8.13 9.13
N THR A 376 -21.18 -8.24 9.14
CA THR A 376 -20.44 -8.86 10.24
C THR A 376 -20.56 -8.05 11.52
N SER A 377 -20.47 -6.72 11.42
CA SER A 377 -20.70 -5.81 12.56
C SER A 377 -22.10 -5.98 13.15
N ALA A 378 -23.15 -5.91 12.32
CA ALA A 378 -24.53 -6.07 12.78
C ALA A 378 -24.79 -7.45 13.39
N TYR A 379 -24.23 -8.51 12.79
CA TYR A 379 -24.37 -9.87 13.30
C TYR A 379 -23.69 -10.05 14.67
N ILE A 380 -22.46 -9.56 14.84
CA ILE A 380 -21.73 -9.63 16.12
C ILE A 380 -22.42 -8.79 17.20
N TYR A 381 -22.90 -7.59 16.84
CA TYR A 381 -23.62 -6.73 17.77
C TYR A 381 -24.90 -7.40 18.29
N LYS A 382 -25.66 -8.02 17.38
CA LYS A 382 -26.85 -8.81 17.72
C LYS A 382 -26.49 -10.06 18.54
N PHE A 383 -25.38 -10.73 18.23
CA PHE A 383 -24.90 -11.89 19.00
C PHE A 383 -24.66 -11.55 20.48
N PHE A 384 -24.15 -10.35 20.77
CA PHE A 384 -23.97 -9.85 22.13
C PHE A 384 -25.20 -9.14 22.71
N GLN A 385 -26.40 -9.39 22.16
CA GLN A 385 -27.67 -8.83 22.66
C GLN A 385 -27.73 -7.30 22.60
N GLY A 386 -27.08 -6.67 21.62
CA GLY A 386 -27.16 -5.23 21.40
C GLY A 386 -28.52 -4.78 20.88
N GLU A 387 -29.13 -3.78 21.51
CA GLU A 387 -30.47 -3.27 21.19
C GLU A 387 -30.44 -2.14 20.13
N ASP A 388 -29.41 -1.29 20.15
CA ASP A 388 -29.30 -0.08 19.32
C ASP A 388 -28.80 -0.37 17.89
N TRP A 389 -29.52 -1.24 17.17
CA TRP A 389 -29.11 -1.70 15.84
C TRP A 389 -28.99 -0.57 14.80
N LYS A 390 -29.79 0.51 14.95
CA LYS A 390 -29.71 1.70 14.08
C LYS A 390 -28.39 2.44 14.25
N THR A 391 -27.94 2.59 15.49
CA THR A 391 -26.65 3.23 15.81
C THR A 391 -25.51 2.39 15.27
N ASN A 392 -25.58 1.05 15.39
CA ASN A 392 -24.60 0.17 14.77
C ASN A 392 -24.56 0.34 13.25
N MET A 393 -25.73 0.33 12.60
CA MET A 393 -25.85 0.50 11.14
C MET A 393 -25.23 1.82 10.64
N ILE A 394 -25.32 2.89 11.42
CA ILE A 394 -24.67 4.17 11.10
C ILE A 394 -23.17 4.12 11.41
N LEU A 395 -22.75 3.61 12.58
CA LEU A 395 -21.34 3.60 12.95
C LEU A 395 -20.48 2.71 12.05
N SER A 396 -21.01 1.61 11.51
CA SER A 396 -20.27 0.68 10.64
C SER A 396 -19.59 1.36 9.43
N PRO A 397 -20.30 2.12 8.58
CA PRO A 397 -19.69 2.84 7.45
C PRO A 397 -19.03 4.18 7.82
N PHE A 398 -19.24 4.72 9.02
CA PHE A 398 -18.75 6.06 9.38
C PHE A 398 -17.47 6.06 10.22
N LEU A 399 -17.34 5.14 11.19
CA LEU A 399 -16.30 5.25 12.21
C LEU A 399 -14.88 5.13 11.64
N VAL A 400 -14.58 4.01 10.97
CA VAL A 400 -13.23 3.75 10.43
C VAL A 400 -12.94 4.59 9.18
N PRO A 401 -13.82 4.63 8.15
CA PRO A 401 -13.60 5.51 7.00
C PRO A 401 -13.49 6.99 7.37
N GLY A 402 -14.35 7.46 8.30
CA GLY A 402 -14.31 8.85 8.76
C GLY A 402 -13.02 9.20 9.50
N ALA A 403 -12.52 8.29 10.35
CA ALA A 403 -11.22 8.48 11.00
C ALA A 403 -10.06 8.51 9.99
N LEU A 404 -10.04 7.61 9.00
CA LEU A 404 -9.03 7.60 7.93
C LEU A 404 -9.09 8.87 7.08
N PHE A 405 -10.29 9.34 6.75
CA PHE A 405 -10.50 10.58 6.01
C PHE A 405 -10.05 11.82 6.81
N ALA A 406 -10.27 11.83 8.13
CA ALA A 406 -9.77 12.89 9.00
C ALA A 406 -8.22 12.93 9.05
N PHE A 407 -7.56 11.78 9.15
CA PHE A 407 -6.09 11.70 9.03
C PHE A 407 -5.61 12.18 7.66
N PHE A 408 -6.30 11.79 6.60
CA PHE A 408 -6.00 12.22 5.25
C PHE A 408 -6.09 13.75 5.08
N ILE A 409 -7.17 14.38 5.57
CA ILE A 409 -7.31 15.84 5.57
C ILE A 409 -6.18 16.48 6.38
N PHE A 410 -5.88 15.95 7.57
CA PHE A 410 -4.81 16.45 8.42
C PHE A 410 -3.46 16.46 7.70
N PHE A 411 -3.07 15.36 7.05
CA PHE A 411 -1.83 15.29 6.27
C PHE A 411 -1.86 16.18 5.03
N ASN A 412 -3.03 16.33 4.40
CA ASN A 412 -3.17 17.20 3.24
C ASN A 412 -2.89 18.67 3.56
N PHE A 413 -3.21 19.15 4.77
CA PHE A 413 -2.83 20.51 5.20
C PHE A 413 -1.31 20.72 5.17
N PHE A 414 -0.52 19.72 5.58
CA PHE A 414 0.94 19.80 5.52
C PHE A 414 1.47 19.78 4.08
N LEU A 415 0.84 19.00 3.19
CA LEU A 415 1.18 19.00 1.76
C LEU A 415 0.89 20.36 1.11
N ILE A 416 -0.25 20.98 1.42
CA ILE A 416 -0.60 22.32 0.96
C ILE A 416 0.42 23.34 1.50
N PHE A 417 0.74 23.29 2.79
CA PHE A 417 1.72 24.19 3.40
C PHE A 417 3.10 24.10 2.75
N ALA A 418 3.50 22.90 2.30
CA ALA A 418 4.76 22.67 1.60
C ALA A 418 4.71 23.01 0.10
N ASN A 419 3.59 23.51 -0.44
CA ASN A 419 3.33 23.69 -1.87
C ASN A 419 3.61 22.41 -2.68
N SER A 420 3.26 21.25 -2.13
CA SER A 420 3.53 19.97 -2.77
C SER A 420 2.50 19.65 -3.85
N SER A 421 2.95 19.12 -4.99
CA SER A 421 2.06 18.57 -6.02
C SER A 421 1.26 17.36 -5.54
N GLY A 422 1.76 16.66 -4.52
CA GLY A 422 1.06 15.57 -3.84
C GLY A 422 -0.17 16.01 -3.05
N ALA A 423 -0.37 17.32 -2.83
CA ALA A 423 -1.58 17.84 -2.20
C ALA A 423 -2.81 17.49 -3.08
N VAL A 424 -3.79 16.81 -2.48
CA VAL A 424 -5.02 16.42 -3.15
C VAL A 424 -5.95 17.64 -3.23
N PRO A 425 -6.44 18.00 -4.43
CA PRO A 425 -7.37 19.12 -4.59
C PRO A 425 -8.71 18.86 -3.90
N ILE A 426 -9.36 19.94 -3.46
CA ILE A 426 -10.68 19.88 -2.79
C ILE A 426 -11.73 19.18 -3.68
N GLY A 427 -11.68 19.38 -5.01
CA GLY A 427 -12.57 18.71 -5.95
C GLY A 427 -12.46 17.18 -5.89
N THR A 428 -11.25 16.63 -5.84
CA THR A 428 -11.03 15.18 -5.69
C THR A 428 -11.51 14.68 -4.34
N MET A 429 -11.31 15.45 -3.26
CA MET A 429 -11.84 15.10 -1.94
C MET A 429 -13.37 15.02 -1.94
N PHE A 430 -14.03 15.97 -2.61
CA PHE A 430 -15.48 15.96 -2.76
C PHE A 430 -15.97 14.71 -3.52
N VAL A 431 -15.27 14.31 -4.59
CA VAL A 431 -15.58 13.07 -5.33
C VAL A 431 -15.43 11.84 -4.43
N ILE A 432 -14.39 11.76 -3.60
CA ILE A 432 -14.18 10.64 -2.66
C ILE A 432 -15.35 10.56 -1.66
N VAL A 433 -15.77 11.70 -1.10
CA VAL A 433 -16.93 11.78 -0.20
C VAL A 433 -18.21 11.37 -0.92
N LEU A 434 -18.41 11.82 -2.16
CA LEU A 434 -19.58 11.45 -2.96
C LEU A 434 -19.63 9.93 -3.21
N VAL A 435 -18.52 9.31 -3.60
CA VAL A 435 -18.43 7.84 -3.76
C VAL A 435 -18.70 7.11 -2.45
N TRP A 436 -18.18 7.63 -1.34
CA TRP A 436 -18.43 7.07 -0.01
C TRP A 436 -19.93 7.11 0.35
N PHE A 437 -20.61 8.23 0.12
CA PHE A 437 -22.02 8.41 0.48
C PHE A 437 -23.00 7.73 -0.49
N ILE A 438 -22.70 7.70 -1.79
CA ILE A 438 -23.61 7.14 -2.80
C ILE A 438 -23.47 5.62 -2.91
N ILE A 439 -22.25 5.08 -2.76
CA ILE A 439 -22.01 3.65 -2.98
C ILE A 439 -21.83 2.94 -1.64
N SER A 440 -20.83 3.35 -0.85
CA SER A 440 -20.43 2.58 0.32
C SER A 440 -21.48 2.60 1.43
N ILE A 441 -22.12 3.75 1.73
CA ILE A 441 -23.17 3.83 2.76
C ILE A 441 -24.39 2.95 2.42
N PRO A 442 -25.04 3.03 1.24
CA PRO A 442 -26.19 2.18 0.93
C PRO A 442 -25.84 0.69 0.97
N LEU A 443 -24.70 0.28 0.40
CA LEU A 443 -24.25 -1.12 0.46
C LEU A 443 -24.03 -1.58 1.91
N SER A 444 -23.48 -0.71 2.75
CA SER A 444 -23.27 -0.98 4.18
C SER A 444 -24.58 -1.11 4.94
N CYS A 445 -25.58 -0.25 4.65
CA CYS A 445 -26.92 -0.38 5.21
C CYS A 445 -27.58 -1.69 4.81
N VAL A 446 -27.50 -2.10 3.54
CA VAL A 446 -28.00 -3.40 3.07
C VAL A 446 -27.31 -4.54 3.83
N GLY A 447 -25.99 -4.50 3.95
CA GLY A 447 -25.21 -5.47 4.72
C GLY A 447 -25.68 -5.57 6.18
N SER A 448 -25.84 -4.43 6.84
CA SER A 448 -26.29 -4.34 8.23
C SER A 448 -27.69 -4.93 8.43
N LEU A 449 -28.63 -4.61 7.53
CA LEU A 449 -30.00 -5.15 7.57
C LEU A 449 -30.01 -6.67 7.38
N LEU A 450 -29.20 -7.21 6.46
CA LEU A 450 -29.05 -8.65 6.26
C LEU A 450 -28.43 -9.33 7.49
N GLY A 451 -27.43 -8.70 8.11
CA GLY A 451 -26.77 -9.19 9.33
C GLY A 451 -27.74 -9.26 10.51
N PHE A 452 -28.57 -8.22 10.69
CA PHE A 452 -29.57 -8.19 11.75
C PHE A 452 -30.73 -9.15 11.52
N ARG A 453 -31.12 -9.40 10.26
CA ARG A 453 -32.16 -10.41 9.93
C ARG A 453 -31.66 -11.84 10.12
N ARG A 454 -30.35 -12.08 10.06
CA ARG A 454 -29.78 -13.41 10.28
C ARG A 454 -30.11 -13.90 11.70
N GLN A 455 -30.47 -15.17 11.79
CA GLN A 455 -30.66 -15.84 13.08
C GLN A 455 -29.31 -15.99 13.78
N VAL A 456 -29.27 -15.63 15.06
CA VAL A 456 -28.07 -15.73 15.88
C VAL A 456 -27.82 -17.20 16.18
N VAL A 457 -26.56 -17.62 16.10
CA VAL A 457 -26.16 -18.97 16.55
C VAL A 457 -26.53 -19.14 18.02
N LYS A 458 -27.22 -20.24 18.34
CA LYS A 458 -27.61 -20.56 19.72
C LYS A 458 -26.34 -20.70 20.56
N VAL A 459 -26.27 -19.93 21.64
CA VAL A 459 -25.18 -20.03 22.61
C VAL A 459 -25.27 -21.41 23.28
N PRO A 460 -24.18 -22.19 23.34
CA PRO A 460 -24.23 -23.56 23.84
C PRO A 460 -24.51 -23.66 25.34
N VAL A 461 -24.21 -22.59 26.09
CA VAL A 461 -24.29 -22.57 27.55
C VAL A 461 -25.00 -21.28 28.00
N LYS A 462 -25.85 -21.38 29.03
CA LYS A 462 -26.50 -20.21 29.64
C LYS A 462 -25.52 -19.45 30.53
N VAL A 463 -25.62 -18.12 30.50
CA VAL A 463 -24.77 -17.26 31.32
C VAL A 463 -25.34 -17.17 32.75
N ASN A 464 -24.46 -17.29 33.75
CA ASN A 464 -24.79 -17.14 35.17
C ASN A 464 -25.16 -15.68 35.50
N GLN A 465 -26.07 -15.49 36.47
CA GLN A 465 -26.50 -14.15 36.88
C GLN A 465 -25.33 -13.35 37.49
N ILE A 466 -24.56 -13.98 38.37
CA ILE A 466 -23.43 -13.36 39.07
C ILE A 466 -22.14 -13.70 38.31
N PRO A 467 -21.33 -12.70 37.91
CA PRO A 467 -20.05 -12.95 37.25
C PRO A 467 -19.04 -13.55 38.23
N ARG A 468 -18.35 -14.62 37.82
CA ARG A 468 -17.22 -15.19 38.57
C ARG A 468 -16.09 -14.18 38.72
N GLN A 469 -15.41 -14.20 39.87
CA GLN A 469 -14.22 -13.38 40.10
C GLN A 469 -13.04 -13.94 39.30
N ILE A 470 -12.33 -13.06 38.59
CA ILE A 470 -11.16 -13.44 37.79
C ILE A 470 -9.92 -13.42 38.69
N PRO A 471 -9.15 -14.52 38.78
CA PRO A 471 -7.95 -14.57 39.60
C PRO A 471 -6.88 -13.61 39.08
N LYS A 472 -5.98 -13.18 39.99
CA LYS A 472 -4.86 -12.29 39.64
C LYS A 472 -3.98 -12.96 38.58
N GLN A 473 -3.89 -12.34 37.40
CA GLN A 473 -3.11 -12.85 36.28
C GLN A 473 -1.64 -12.44 36.41
N SER A 474 -0.73 -13.34 36.04
CA SER A 474 0.70 -13.02 35.89
C SER A 474 0.93 -11.91 34.86
N TRP A 475 2.09 -11.25 34.93
CA TRP A 475 2.39 -10.09 34.09
C TRP A 475 2.30 -10.40 32.57
N TYR A 476 2.79 -11.56 32.13
CA TYR A 476 2.81 -11.96 30.71
C TYR A 476 1.41 -12.29 30.17
N LEU A 477 0.44 -12.56 31.05
CA LEU A 477 -0.97 -12.76 30.70
C LEU A 477 -1.76 -11.45 30.68
N LYS A 478 -1.18 -10.30 31.02
CA LYS A 478 -1.88 -9.03 30.83
C LYS A 478 -2.05 -8.76 29.33
N THR A 479 -3.20 -8.22 28.92
CA THR A 479 -3.57 -8.03 27.51
C THR A 479 -2.54 -7.25 26.70
N SER A 480 -1.94 -6.20 27.27
CA SER A 480 -0.88 -5.42 26.62
C SER A 480 0.36 -6.26 26.33
N ASN A 481 0.82 -7.03 27.31
CA ASN A 481 2.03 -7.83 27.20
C ASN A 481 1.82 -9.02 26.27
N MET A 482 0.62 -9.62 26.30
CA MET A 482 0.24 -10.66 25.34
C MET A 482 0.18 -10.14 23.92
N ALA A 483 -0.35 -8.93 23.69
CA ALA A 483 -0.37 -8.33 22.36
C ALA A 483 1.04 -8.12 21.81
N LEU A 484 1.98 -7.68 22.65
CA LEU A 484 3.40 -7.59 22.27
C LEU A 484 3.98 -8.97 21.93
N ILE A 485 3.86 -9.95 22.82
CA ILE A 485 4.39 -11.30 22.58
C ILE A 485 3.77 -11.93 21.34
N ALA A 486 2.47 -11.73 21.11
CA ALA A 486 1.77 -12.30 19.96
C ALA A 486 2.19 -11.66 18.64
N GLY A 487 2.38 -10.33 18.63
CA GLY A 487 2.60 -9.56 17.42
C GLY A 487 3.90 -9.86 16.69
N ILE A 488 4.93 -10.36 17.40
CA ILE A 488 6.25 -10.65 16.81
C ILE A 488 6.18 -11.76 15.75
N PHE A 489 5.34 -12.77 15.95
CA PHE A 489 5.23 -13.93 15.05
C PHE A 489 4.64 -13.56 13.68
N PRO A 490 3.44 -12.94 13.58
CA PRO A 490 2.90 -12.54 12.30
C PRO A 490 3.69 -11.37 11.69
N PHE A 491 4.33 -10.51 12.50
CA PHE A 491 5.25 -9.49 11.98
C PHE A 491 6.44 -10.12 11.26
N GLY A 492 7.06 -11.15 11.85
CA GLY A 492 8.17 -11.86 11.22
C GLY A 492 7.84 -12.31 9.80
N ALA A 493 6.65 -12.91 9.60
CA ALA A 493 6.19 -13.39 8.29
C ALA A 493 6.10 -12.30 7.20
N ILE A 494 5.98 -11.02 7.57
CA ILE A 494 5.86 -9.91 6.61
C ILE A 494 7.00 -8.90 6.69
N ALA A 495 7.96 -9.04 7.62
CA ALA A 495 8.94 -8.00 7.92
C ALA A 495 9.76 -7.59 6.68
N ILE A 496 10.21 -8.56 5.89
CA ILE A 496 11.00 -8.32 4.68
C ILE A 496 10.15 -7.68 3.57
N GLU A 497 8.92 -8.14 3.36
CA GLU A 497 8.03 -7.51 2.38
C GLU A 497 7.66 -6.08 2.80
N MET A 498 7.48 -5.84 4.10
CA MET A 498 7.22 -4.51 4.64
C MET A 498 8.40 -3.55 4.39
N TYR A 499 9.64 -4.04 4.46
CA TYR A 499 10.83 -3.26 4.09
C TYR A 499 10.78 -2.82 2.62
N PHE A 500 10.47 -3.73 1.70
CA PHE A 500 10.36 -3.38 0.28
C PHE A 500 9.19 -2.45 -0.01
N ILE A 501 8.02 -2.67 0.61
CA ILE A 501 6.85 -1.80 0.47
C ILE A 501 7.16 -0.38 0.96
N PHE A 502 7.75 -0.23 2.15
CA PHE A 502 8.10 1.10 2.66
C PHE A 502 9.14 1.79 1.78
N ASN A 503 10.14 1.06 1.26
CA ASN A 503 11.10 1.65 0.34
C ASN A 503 10.48 2.06 -0.99
N SER A 504 9.47 1.30 -1.46
CA SER A 504 8.72 1.64 -2.67
C SER A 504 7.87 2.90 -2.48
N LEU A 505 7.10 2.96 -1.38
CA LEU A 505 6.20 4.08 -1.07
C LEU A 505 6.96 5.39 -0.81
N TRP A 506 8.09 5.33 -0.11
CA TRP A 506 8.78 6.53 0.36
C TRP A 506 9.96 6.96 -0.50
N PHE A 507 10.57 6.03 -1.24
CA PHE A 507 11.82 6.28 -1.98
C PHE A 507 11.74 5.93 -3.46
N ASN A 508 10.52 5.77 -4.00
CA ASN A 508 10.22 5.62 -5.43
C ASN A 508 10.95 4.45 -6.12
N ARG A 509 11.23 3.37 -5.39
CA ARG A 509 11.70 2.11 -5.98
C ARG A 509 10.51 1.29 -6.46
N ILE A 510 10.57 0.75 -7.67
CA ILE A 510 9.49 -0.07 -8.21
C ILE A 510 9.46 -1.40 -7.47
N TYR A 511 8.31 -1.75 -6.89
CA TYR A 511 8.07 -3.07 -6.30
C TYR A 511 7.17 -3.90 -7.23
N TYR A 512 7.64 -5.09 -7.61
CA TYR A 512 6.95 -5.94 -8.58
C TYR A 512 6.70 -7.39 -8.09
N MET A 513 7.03 -7.71 -6.84
CA MET A 513 6.99 -9.09 -6.34
C MET A 513 5.65 -9.44 -5.68
N PHE A 514 4.55 -9.15 -6.38
CA PHE A 514 3.19 -9.38 -5.89
C PHE A 514 2.90 -10.82 -5.49
N GLY A 515 3.57 -11.80 -6.12
CA GLY A 515 3.46 -13.21 -5.73
C GLY A 515 3.95 -13.47 -4.30
N PHE A 516 5.14 -12.96 -3.95
CA PHE A 516 5.70 -13.08 -2.60
C PHE A 516 4.83 -12.35 -1.58
N LEU A 517 4.37 -11.15 -1.93
CA LEU A 517 3.43 -10.40 -1.10
C LEU A 517 2.19 -11.22 -0.74
N PHE A 518 1.57 -11.87 -1.74
CA PHE A 518 0.38 -12.67 -1.51
C PHE A 518 0.64 -13.85 -0.55
N PHE A 519 1.73 -14.60 -0.75
CA PHE A 519 2.07 -15.71 0.14
C PHE A 519 2.41 -15.25 1.56
N CYS A 520 3.21 -14.19 1.72
CA CYS A 520 3.52 -13.60 3.02
C CYS A 520 2.26 -13.08 3.72
N PHE A 521 1.33 -12.49 2.98
CA PHE A 521 0.04 -12.05 3.51
C PHE A 521 -0.83 -13.22 4.01
N VAL A 522 -0.88 -14.34 3.28
CA VAL A 522 -1.58 -15.56 3.73
C VAL A 522 -0.91 -16.15 4.97
N LEU A 523 0.43 -16.21 5.01
CA LEU A 523 1.17 -16.68 6.18
C LEU A 523 0.86 -15.80 7.41
N MET A 524 0.85 -14.48 7.26
CA MET A 524 0.47 -13.54 8.31
C MET A 524 -0.92 -13.82 8.87
N ILE A 525 -1.91 -14.07 8.01
CA ILE A 525 -3.30 -14.39 8.41
C ILE A 525 -3.32 -15.66 9.27
N ILE A 526 -2.66 -16.72 8.80
CA ILE A 526 -2.61 -18.01 9.49
C ILE A 526 -1.89 -17.87 10.83
N THR A 527 -0.72 -17.24 10.86
CA THR A 527 0.04 -17.03 12.10
C THR A 527 -0.74 -16.19 13.11
N THR A 528 -1.38 -15.11 12.67
CA THR A 528 -2.22 -14.26 13.53
C THR A 528 -3.33 -15.08 14.18
N LEU A 529 -4.01 -15.91 13.38
CA LEU A 529 -5.08 -16.78 13.86
C LEU A 529 -4.56 -17.78 14.90
N LEU A 530 -3.50 -18.53 14.57
CA LEU A 530 -2.94 -19.58 15.44
C LEU A 530 -2.46 -19.03 16.79
N VAL A 531 -1.69 -17.94 16.77
CA VAL A 531 -1.15 -17.33 18.00
C VAL A 531 -2.27 -16.76 18.86
N THR A 532 -3.28 -16.12 18.25
CA THR A 532 -4.43 -15.59 18.99
C THR A 532 -5.25 -16.71 19.62
N LEU A 533 -5.48 -17.82 18.91
CA LEU A 533 -6.17 -19.00 19.44
C LEU A 533 -5.42 -19.60 20.63
N LEU A 534 -4.11 -19.82 20.50
CA LEU A 534 -3.26 -20.39 21.54
C LEU A 534 -3.29 -19.54 22.83
N LEU A 535 -3.04 -18.24 22.69
CA LEU A 535 -2.98 -17.32 23.82
C LEU A 535 -4.34 -17.09 24.48
N THR A 536 -5.43 -17.14 23.69
CA THR A 536 -6.78 -17.07 24.23
C THR A 536 -7.17 -18.38 24.91
N TYR A 537 -6.70 -19.52 24.42
CA TYR A 537 -6.89 -20.79 25.11
C TYR A 537 -6.21 -20.77 26.49
N TYR A 538 -4.94 -20.37 26.57
CA TYR A 538 -4.25 -20.19 27.86
C TYR A 538 -4.94 -19.18 28.78
N THR A 539 -5.53 -18.13 28.21
CA THR A 539 -6.35 -17.16 28.96
C THR A 539 -7.54 -17.82 29.63
N LEU A 540 -8.27 -18.66 28.89
CA LEU A 540 -9.43 -19.38 29.42
C LEU A 540 -9.01 -20.40 30.46
N CYS A 541 -7.89 -21.10 30.27
CA CYS A 541 -7.33 -22.02 31.26
C CYS A 541 -6.96 -21.33 32.58
N ASN A 542 -6.59 -20.04 32.54
CA ASN A 542 -6.34 -19.22 33.73
C ASN A 542 -7.62 -18.52 34.25
N GLU A 543 -8.79 -19.13 34.01
CA GLU A 543 -10.11 -18.71 34.49
C GLU A 543 -10.52 -17.28 34.11
N ASN A 544 -9.92 -16.71 33.06
CA ASN A 544 -10.29 -15.41 32.57
C ASN A 544 -11.18 -15.52 31.33
N TYR A 545 -12.49 -15.39 31.56
CA TYR A 545 -13.52 -15.48 30.52
C TYR A 545 -13.61 -14.25 29.60
N LYS A 546 -12.87 -13.16 29.86
CA LYS A 546 -12.92 -11.92 29.06
C LYS A 546 -12.06 -12.01 27.81
N TRP A 547 -12.44 -12.90 26.89
CA TRP A 547 -11.69 -13.19 25.68
C TRP A 547 -11.98 -12.21 24.53
N GLN A 548 -13.11 -11.51 24.54
CA GLN A 548 -13.62 -10.74 23.38
C GLN A 548 -12.64 -9.63 22.96
N TRP A 549 -12.40 -8.63 23.81
CA TRP A 549 -11.42 -7.58 23.50
C TRP A 549 -9.99 -8.10 23.50
N ARG A 550 -9.71 -9.11 24.33
CA ARG A 550 -8.36 -9.66 24.47
C ARG A 550 -7.91 -10.33 23.17
N SER A 551 -8.76 -11.13 22.53
CA SER A 551 -8.49 -11.75 21.23
C SER A 551 -8.28 -10.70 20.13
N PHE A 552 -9.07 -9.62 20.12
CA PHE A 552 -8.88 -8.52 19.17
C PHE A 552 -7.51 -7.83 19.36
N PHE A 553 -7.15 -7.44 20.58
CA PHE A 553 -5.87 -6.76 20.84
C PHE A 553 -4.67 -7.68 20.65
N VAL A 554 -4.79 -8.97 21.00
CA VAL A 554 -3.74 -9.96 20.77
C VAL A 554 -3.46 -10.10 19.26
N GLY A 555 -4.51 -10.20 18.43
CA GLY A 555 -4.34 -10.20 16.97
C GLY A 555 -3.79 -8.87 16.44
N ALA A 556 -4.23 -7.74 16.98
CA ALA A 556 -3.78 -6.41 16.57
C ALA A 556 -2.33 -6.06 16.98
N GLY A 557 -1.68 -6.88 17.82
CA GLY A 557 -0.34 -6.64 18.34
C GLY A 557 0.74 -6.44 17.28
N ILE A 558 0.55 -7.00 16.08
CA ILE A 558 1.43 -6.79 14.91
C ILE A 558 1.63 -5.31 14.55
N SER A 559 0.62 -4.47 14.78
CA SER A 559 0.65 -3.04 14.45
C SER A 559 1.84 -2.32 15.10
N ILE A 560 2.15 -2.65 16.35
CA ILE A 560 3.25 -2.06 17.11
C ILE A 560 4.59 -2.34 16.41
N TYR A 561 4.80 -3.59 15.97
CA TYR A 561 6.02 -3.98 15.28
C TYR A 561 6.15 -3.35 13.90
N VAL A 562 5.05 -3.27 13.14
CA VAL A 562 5.04 -2.58 11.83
C VAL A 562 5.41 -1.10 12.00
N PHE A 563 4.89 -0.43 13.02
CA PHE A 563 5.20 0.97 13.30
C PHE A 563 6.66 1.16 13.74
N LEU A 564 7.15 0.32 14.66
CA LEU A 564 8.56 0.34 15.08
C LEU A 564 9.51 0.08 13.90
N HIS A 565 9.15 -0.86 13.03
CA HIS A 565 9.91 -1.17 11.83
C HIS A 565 10.01 0.06 10.90
N ALA A 566 8.90 0.78 10.69
CA ALA A 566 8.91 2.03 9.94
C ALA A 566 9.84 3.07 10.58
N LEU A 567 9.76 3.26 11.91
CA LEU A 567 10.62 4.22 12.61
C LEU A 567 12.11 3.86 12.46
N ILE A 568 12.48 2.59 12.57
CA ILE A 568 13.86 2.12 12.38
C ILE A 568 14.32 2.35 10.94
N LEU A 569 13.46 2.07 9.95
CA LEU A 569 13.79 2.24 8.53
C LEU A 569 14.06 3.70 8.16
N SER A 570 13.37 4.65 8.79
CA SER A 570 13.59 6.08 8.55
C SER A 570 15.03 6.54 8.82
N LYS A 571 15.76 5.80 9.68
CA LYS A 571 17.07 6.19 10.24
C LYS A 571 17.10 7.62 10.82
N PHE A 572 15.93 8.22 11.07
CA PHE A 572 15.74 9.63 11.43
C PHE A 572 16.42 10.65 10.49
N ARG A 573 16.57 10.32 9.19
CA ARG A 573 17.24 11.18 8.18
C ARG A 573 16.31 12.10 7.39
N LEU A 574 15.06 12.24 7.83
CA LEU A 574 14.04 12.99 7.11
C LEU A 574 14.28 14.51 7.20
N GLY A 575 14.22 15.18 6.05
CA GLY A 575 14.39 16.61 5.91
C GLY A 575 13.09 17.39 6.10
N GLY A 576 13.06 18.28 7.09
CA GLY A 576 11.94 19.20 7.35
C GLY A 576 10.79 18.58 8.14
N LEU A 577 10.02 19.44 8.81
CA LEU A 577 8.90 19.02 9.67
C LEU A 577 7.79 18.32 8.88
N THR A 578 7.44 18.83 7.70
CA THR A 578 6.45 18.24 6.80
C THR A 578 6.77 16.77 6.48
N SER A 579 8.00 16.47 6.09
CA SER A 579 8.42 15.10 5.76
C SER A 579 8.33 14.16 6.95
N VAL A 580 8.70 14.64 8.15
CA VAL A 580 8.59 13.86 9.40
C VAL A 580 7.12 13.54 9.72
N VAL A 581 6.24 14.55 9.66
CA VAL A 581 4.81 14.38 9.93
C VAL A 581 4.17 13.41 8.93
N LEU A 582 4.49 13.54 7.64
CA LEU A 582 3.94 12.66 6.60
C LEU A 582 4.45 11.21 6.78
N TYR A 583 5.76 11.02 6.98
CA TYR A 583 6.33 9.68 7.15
C TYR A 583 5.75 8.96 8.36
N VAL A 584 5.85 9.60 9.54
CA VAL A 584 5.42 9.00 10.81
C VAL A 584 3.90 8.84 10.82
N GLY A 585 3.18 9.85 10.32
CA GLY A 585 1.73 9.87 10.26
C GLY A 585 1.13 8.78 9.38
N TYR A 586 1.54 8.69 8.11
CA TYR A 586 1.04 7.62 7.23
C TYR A 586 1.53 6.24 7.65
N SER A 587 2.76 6.11 8.17
CA SER A 587 3.25 4.83 8.72
C SER A 587 2.43 4.38 9.93
N PHE A 588 1.98 5.31 10.77
CA PHE A 588 1.06 5.04 11.86
C PHE A 588 -0.32 4.58 11.34
N VAL A 589 -0.86 5.23 10.31
CA VAL A 589 -2.13 4.81 9.69
C VAL A 589 -2.02 3.40 9.08
N ILE A 590 -0.94 3.11 8.36
CA ILE A 590 -0.68 1.76 7.80
C ILE A 590 -0.65 0.71 8.93
N SER A 591 0.07 0.99 10.01
CA SER A 591 0.15 0.14 11.19
C SER A 591 -1.24 -0.11 11.82
N LEU A 592 -2.06 0.94 11.98
CA LEU A 592 -3.42 0.82 12.50
C LEU A 592 -4.31 -0.05 11.61
N VAL A 593 -4.26 0.15 10.28
CA VAL A 593 -5.05 -0.62 9.32
C VAL A 593 -4.70 -2.11 9.37
N ILE A 594 -3.40 -2.44 9.42
CA ILE A 594 -2.94 -3.83 9.59
C ILE A 594 -3.38 -4.38 10.95
N GLY A 595 -3.31 -3.58 12.01
CA GLY A 595 -3.79 -3.94 13.34
C GLY A 595 -5.29 -4.27 13.37
N LEU A 596 -6.13 -3.46 12.71
CA LEU A 596 -7.58 -3.71 12.61
C LEU A 596 -7.88 -5.02 11.86
N LEU A 597 -7.17 -5.26 10.76
CA LEU A 597 -7.27 -6.48 9.96
C LEU A 597 -6.92 -7.72 10.79
N CYS A 598 -5.73 -7.72 11.41
CA CYS A 598 -5.25 -8.84 12.22
C CYS A 598 -6.07 -9.03 13.50
N GLY A 599 -6.52 -7.96 14.14
CA GLY A 599 -7.42 -8.02 15.30
C GLY A 599 -8.77 -8.65 14.96
N SER A 600 -9.31 -8.37 13.77
CA SER A 600 -10.56 -8.97 13.30
C SER A 600 -10.42 -10.46 13.02
N ILE A 601 -9.32 -10.89 12.40
CA ILE A 601 -8.98 -12.32 12.22
C ILE A 601 -8.91 -13.02 13.57
N GLY A 602 -8.17 -12.44 14.52
CA GLY A 602 -8.01 -12.97 15.86
C GLY A 602 -9.36 -13.13 16.57
N PHE A 603 -10.19 -12.09 16.55
CA PHE A 603 -11.53 -12.13 17.17
C PHE A 603 -12.45 -13.17 16.53
N LEU A 604 -12.60 -13.16 15.19
CA LEU A 604 -13.50 -14.08 14.48
C LEU A 604 -13.06 -15.54 14.67
N GLY A 605 -11.76 -15.78 14.60
CA GLY A 605 -11.17 -17.10 14.85
C GLY A 605 -11.45 -17.61 16.25
N VAL A 606 -11.22 -16.78 17.26
CA VAL A 606 -11.51 -17.13 18.65
C VAL A 606 -13.00 -17.30 18.89
N MET A 607 -13.87 -16.48 18.29
CA MET A 607 -15.32 -16.63 18.42
C MET A 607 -15.79 -18.00 17.93
N VAL A 608 -15.31 -18.45 16.77
CA VAL A 608 -15.60 -19.79 16.24
C VAL A 608 -15.05 -20.87 17.17
N PHE A 609 -13.81 -20.71 17.65
CA PHE A 609 -13.17 -21.65 18.56
C PHE A 609 -13.93 -21.80 19.89
N VAL A 610 -14.31 -20.69 20.51
CA VAL A 610 -15.08 -20.66 21.76
C VAL A 610 -16.46 -21.30 21.56
N LEU A 611 -17.19 -20.95 20.49
CA LEU A 611 -18.46 -21.60 20.19
C LEU A 611 -18.31 -23.12 20.03
N ARG A 612 -17.24 -23.56 19.36
CA ARG A 612 -16.97 -24.99 19.14
C ARG A 612 -16.62 -25.72 20.45
N ILE A 613 -15.67 -25.21 21.24
CA ILE A 613 -15.17 -25.91 22.42
C ILE A 613 -16.24 -26.04 23.51
N TYR A 614 -17.06 -25.01 23.73
CA TYR A 614 -18.14 -25.06 24.73
C TYR A 614 -19.40 -25.79 24.23
N SER A 615 -19.58 -25.96 22.91
CA SER A 615 -20.66 -26.82 22.38
C SER A 615 -20.47 -28.30 22.65
N GLN A 616 -19.25 -28.72 23.02
CA GLN A 616 -18.94 -30.10 23.37
C GLN A 616 -19.16 -30.41 24.85
N ILE A 617 -19.37 -29.40 25.69
CA ILE A 617 -19.68 -29.63 27.11
C ILE A 617 -21.15 -30.05 27.20
N LYS A 618 -21.39 -31.24 27.75
CA LYS A 618 -22.74 -31.65 28.18
C LYS A 618 -23.00 -30.98 29.53
N VAL A 619 -23.80 -29.93 29.50
CA VAL A 619 -24.34 -29.29 30.70
C VAL A 619 -25.84 -29.51 30.61
N ASP A 620 -26.38 -30.38 31.47
CA ASP A 620 -27.82 -30.65 31.54
C ASP A 620 -28.61 -29.45 32.09
#